data_AF-A0A7S3PSB3-F1
#
_entry.id   AF-A0A7S3PSB3-F1
#
_cell.length_a   1.000
_cell.length_b   1.000
_cell.length_c   1.000
_cell.angle_alpha   90.00
_cell.angle_beta   90.00
_cell.angle_gamma   90.00
#
_symmetry.space_group_name_H-M   'P 1'
#
loop_
_entity.id
_entity.type
_entity.pdbx_description
1 polymer ?
#
loop_
_entity_poly.entity_id
_entity_poly.type
_entity_poly.pdbx_seq_one_letter_code
_entity_poly.pdbx_strand_id
1 'polypeptide(L)'
;TPGRINDVLERSGSSTCLKTLEVLILDEADVLLNMGFERTINSILQRLPKLRRTGLFSATQTKEVRALIRAGLRNPAIVSVQVQYDSSINNSLEDKNKDSKKQKSTSQKTPTTLSNFYTYCEE
;
A
#
# COMPACT_ATOMS: atom_id res chain seq x y z
N THR A 1 8.93 0.29 -11.84
CA THR A 1 8.97 -0.96 -11.04
C THR A 1 10.26 -1.04 -10.24
N PRO A 2 10.29 -1.68 -9.07
CA PRO A 2 11.45 -1.70 -8.18
C PRO A 2 12.73 -2.25 -8.83
N GLY A 3 12.62 -3.33 -9.62
CA GLY A 3 13.76 -3.90 -10.34
C GLY A 3 14.44 -2.89 -11.26
N ARG A 4 13.67 -2.18 -12.08
CA ARG A 4 14.22 -1.20 -13.01
C ARG A 4 14.85 0.00 -12.31
N ILE A 5 14.29 0.41 -11.18
CA ILE A 5 14.87 1.46 -10.34
C ILE A 5 16.22 0.98 -9.78
N ASN A 6 16.28 -0.25 -9.24
CA ASN A 6 17.54 -0.80 -8.72
C ASN A 6 18.62 -0.86 -9.81
N ASP A 7 18.29 -1.32 -11.02
CA ASP A 7 19.23 -1.33 -12.15
C ASP A 7 19.77 0.06 -12.49
N VAL A 8 18.89 1.07 -12.50
CA VAL A 8 19.26 2.46 -12.76
C VAL A 8 20.18 2.98 -11.67
N LEU A 9 19.89 2.66 -10.40
CA LEU A 9 20.73 3.05 -9.26
C LEU A 9 22.11 2.39 -9.26
N GLU A 10 22.18 1.13 -9.66
CA GLU A 10 23.46 0.40 -9.78
C GLU A 10 24.30 0.96 -10.92
N ARG A 11 23.68 1.22 -12.07
CA ARG A 11 24.39 1.67 -13.28
C ARG A 11 24.72 3.16 -13.27
N SER A 12 23.92 3.98 -12.60
CA SER A 12 24.13 5.43 -12.56
C SER A 12 25.36 5.82 -11.74
N GLY A 13 25.83 4.98 -10.80
CA GLY A 13 27.03 5.18 -9.97
C GLY A 13 27.03 6.44 -9.07
N SER A 14 26.15 7.39 -9.35
CA SER A 14 26.11 8.73 -8.79
C SER A 14 25.07 8.77 -7.69
N SER A 15 25.55 8.48 -6.47
CA SER A 15 24.78 8.63 -5.23
C SER A 15 24.22 10.04 -5.01
N THR A 16 24.64 11.05 -5.79
CA THR A 16 24.26 12.45 -5.62
C THR A 16 22.78 12.71 -5.93
N CYS A 17 22.21 12.02 -6.92
CA CYS A 17 20.79 12.21 -7.29
C CYS A 17 19.83 11.71 -6.19
N LEU A 18 20.21 10.66 -5.46
CA LEU A 18 19.37 10.16 -4.36
C LEU A 18 19.51 10.96 -3.08
N LYS A 19 20.62 11.68 -2.86
CA LYS A 19 20.81 12.48 -1.63
C LYS A 19 19.77 13.58 -1.48
N THR A 20 19.19 14.06 -2.58
CA THR A 20 18.16 15.09 -2.61
C THR A 20 16.73 14.52 -2.64
N LEU A 21 16.54 13.20 -2.48
CA LEU A 21 15.21 12.62 -2.49
C LEU A 21 14.45 12.98 -1.20
N GLU A 22 13.39 13.78 -1.35
CA GLU A 22 12.56 14.21 -0.21
C GLU A 22 11.35 13.32 0.04
N VAL A 23 10.79 12.71 -1.01
CA VAL A 23 9.53 11.95 -0.95
C VAL A 23 9.69 10.59 -1.61
N LEU A 24 9.25 9.55 -0.91
CA LEU A 24 9.14 8.17 -1.41
C LEU A 24 7.70 7.69 -1.25
N ILE A 25 7.09 7.18 -2.33
CA ILE A 25 5.77 6.56 -2.29
C ILE A 25 5.91 5.11 -2.73
N LEU A 26 5.45 4.20 -1.87
CA LEU A 26 5.34 2.77 -2.14
C LEU A 26 3.86 2.45 -2.34
N ASP A 27 3.43 2.33 -3.58
CA ASP A 27 2.08 1.93 -3.93
C ASP A 27 1.98 0.41 -4.12
N GLU A 28 0.78 -0.14 -3.89
CA GLU A 28 0.49 -1.58 -3.96
C GLU A 28 1.54 -2.45 -3.24
N ALA A 29 1.91 -2.05 -2.02
CA ALA A 29 3.05 -2.65 -1.31
C ALA A 29 2.88 -4.16 -1.05
N ASP A 30 1.66 -4.63 -0.83
CA ASP A 30 1.34 -6.05 -0.74
C ASP A 30 1.60 -6.82 -2.04
N VAL A 31 1.21 -6.27 -3.19
CA VAL A 31 1.48 -6.85 -4.51
C VAL A 31 2.99 -6.92 -4.76
N LEU A 32 3.71 -5.84 -4.48
CA LEU A 32 5.17 -5.80 -4.66
C LEU A 32 5.89 -6.86 -3.83
N LEU A 33 5.44 -7.10 -2.60
CA LEU A 33 5.98 -8.13 -1.72
C LEU A 33 5.62 -9.54 -2.20
N ASN A 34 4.39 -9.74 -2.67
CA ASN A 34 3.94 -11.02 -3.26
C ASN A 34 4.73 -11.38 -4.52
N MET A 35 5.18 -10.39 -5.30
CA MET A 35 6.04 -10.57 -6.46
C MET A 35 7.51 -10.87 -6.10
N GLY A 36 7.86 -10.91 -4.81
CA GLY A 36 9.22 -11.20 -4.35
C GLY A 36 10.18 -10.02 -4.40
N PHE A 37 9.68 -8.77 -4.55
CA PHE A 37 10.54 -7.58 -4.59
C PHE A 37 11.07 -7.12 -3.22
N GLU A 38 10.83 -7.87 -2.14
CA GLU A 38 11.26 -7.52 -0.79
C GLU A 38 12.75 -7.18 -0.71
N ARG A 39 13.62 -8.04 -1.26
CA ARG A 39 15.08 -7.82 -1.26
C ARG A 39 15.46 -6.57 -2.05
N THR A 40 14.85 -6.38 -3.22
CA THR A 40 15.11 -5.21 -4.08
C THR A 40 14.67 -3.92 -3.40
N ILE A 41 13.50 -3.91 -2.77
CA ILE A 41 13.00 -2.75 -2.03
C ILE A 41 13.92 -2.43 -0.85
N ASN A 42 14.34 -3.43 -0.08
CA ASN A 42 15.30 -3.22 1.01
C ASN A 42 16.64 -2.65 0.52
N SER A 43 17.18 -3.14 -0.60
CA SER A 43 18.39 -2.58 -1.24
C SER A 43 18.21 -1.11 -1.63
N ILE A 44 17.07 -0.77 -2.23
CA ILE A 44 16.75 0.62 -2.60
C ILE A 44 16.67 1.48 -1.34
N LEU A 45 15.90 1.06 -0.32
CA LEU A 45 15.70 1.82 0.92
C LEU A 45 17.02 2.12 1.65
N GLN A 46 18.01 1.22 1.59
CA GLN A 46 19.34 1.41 2.18
C GLN A 46 20.16 2.50 1.45
N ARG A 47 19.94 2.70 0.16
CA ARG A 47 20.63 3.73 -0.65
C ARG A 47 19.96 5.11 -0.55
N LEU A 48 18.73 5.17 -0.06
CA LEU A 48 17.96 6.40 0.07
C LEU A 48 18.29 7.17 1.36
N PRO A 49 18.19 8.51 1.36
CA PRO A 49 18.46 9.34 2.53
C PRO A 49 17.51 9.01 3.68
N LYS A 50 18.03 8.93 4.91
CA LYS A 50 17.23 8.60 6.11
C LYS A 50 16.17 9.66 6.42
N LEU A 51 16.45 10.92 6.09
CA LEU A 51 15.52 12.03 6.27
C LEU A 51 14.72 12.20 4.97
N ARG A 52 13.55 11.58 4.93
CA ARG A 52 12.59 11.68 3.82
C ARG A 52 11.18 11.42 4.31
N ARG A 53 10.19 11.90 3.57
CA ARG A 53 8.77 11.57 3.78
C ARG A 53 8.46 10.30 3.00
N THR A 54 8.03 9.25 3.70
CA THR A 54 7.67 7.99 3.06
C THR A 54 6.18 7.73 3.23
N GLY A 55 5.46 7.57 2.11
CA GLY A 55 4.09 7.05 2.06
C GLY A 55 4.10 5.59 1.63
N LEU A 56 3.29 4.77 2.27
CA LEU A 56 3.07 3.38 1.89
C LEU A 56 1.58 3.12 1.79
N PHE A 57 1.15 2.65 0.61
CA PHE A 57 -0.23 2.33 0.30
C PHE A 57 -0.32 0.83 -0.02
N SER A 58 -1.32 0.19 0.56
CA SER A 58 -1.53 -1.25 0.45
C SER A 58 -3.00 -1.56 0.63
N ALA A 59 -3.56 -2.43 -0.21
CA ALA A 59 -4.94 -2.86 -0.07
C ALA A 59 -5.12 -3.80 1.12
N THR A 60 -4.09 -4.61 1.40
CA THR A 60 -4.09 -5.59 2.48
C THR A 60 -3.02 -5.30 3.52
N GLN A 61 -3.28 -5.74 4.76
CA GLN A 61 -2.35 -5.61 5.88
C GLN A 61 -1.75 -6.98 6.22
N THR A 62 -0.73 -7.40 5.47
CA THR A 62 0.00 -8.65 5.74
C THR A 62 1.12 -8.44 6.77
N LYS A 63 1.75 -9.54 7.23
CA LYS A 63 2.87 -9.45 8.18
C LYS A 63 4.10 -8.84 7.52
N GLU A 64 4.29 -9.12 6.25
CA GLU A 64 5.36 -8.66 5.38
C GLU A 64 5.23 -7.15 5.16
N VAL A 65 4.03 -6.66 4.87
CA VAL A 65 3.75 -5.21 4.79
C VAL A 65 4.06 -4.52 6.13
N ARG A 66 3.69 -5.13 7.26
CA ARG A 66 4.03 -4.57 8.59
C ARG A 66 5.53 -4.54 8.84
N ALA A 67 6.28 -5.54 8.39
CA ALA A 67 7.74 -5.55 8.49
C ALA A 67 8.35 -4.44 7.61
N LEU A 68 7.85 -4.27 6.39
CA LEU A 68 8.27 -3.20 5.47
C LEU A 68 7.98 -1.81 6.06
N ILE A 69 6.84 -1.61 6.71
CA ILE A 69 6.51 -0.36 7.40
C ILE A 69 7.58 -0.02 8.46
N ARG A 70 7.98 -1.00 9.27
CA ARG A 70 9.01 -0.80 10.32
C ARG A 70 10.41 -0.54 9.75
N ALA A 71 10.73 -1.12 8.59
CA ALA A 71 12.02 -0.95 7.95
C ALA A 71 12.12 0.37 7.16
N GLY A 72 11.02 0.81 6.55
CA GLY A 72 11.03 1.91 5.58
C GLY A 72 10.50 3.26 6.08
N LEU A 73 9.71 3.29 7.17
CA LEU A 73 9.06 4.50 7.68
C LEU A 73 9.55 4.86 9.08
N ARG A 74 9.65 6.16 9.36
CA ARG A 74 9.97 6.72 10.68
C ARG A 74 8.71 7.32 11.31
N ASN A 75 8.29 6.78 12.45
CA ASN A 75 7.07 7.21 13.17
C ASN A 75 5.82 7.34 12.27
N PRO A 76 5.37 6.24 11.61
CA PRO A 76 4.27 6.30 10.66
C PRO A 76 2.91 6.51 11.35
N ALA A 77 2.09 7.40 10.80
CA ALA A 77 0.67 7.41 11.08
C ALA A 77 -0.02 6.32 10.22
N ILE A 78 -0.72 5.40 10.86
CA ILE A 78 -1.42 4.31 10.17
C ILE A 78 -2.88 4.72 9.98
N VAL A 79 -3.31 4.87 8.73
CA VAL A 79 -4.71 5.13 8.37
C VAL A 79 -5.28 3.86 7.75
N SER A 80 -6.31 3.29 8.37
CA SER A 80 -7.02 2.12 7.84
C SER A 80 -8.46 2.49 7.55
N VAL A 81 -8.87 2.36 6.30
CA VAL A 81 -10.26 2.59 5.87
C VAL A 81 -10.98 1.25 5.88
N GLN A 82 -12.04 1.15 6.68
CA GLN A 82 -12.93 0.00 6.67
C GLN A 82 -14.28 0.43 6.11
N VAL A 83 -14.81 -0.33 5.15
CA VAL A 83 -16.17 -0.12 4.65
C VAL A 83 -17.14 -0.54 5.75
N GLN A 84 -17.84 0.42 6.34
CA GLN A 84 -18.95 0.15 7.23
C GLN A 84 -20.17 -0.19 6.37
N TYR A 85 -20.71 -1.39 6.55
CA TYR A 85 -22.04 -1.72 6.02
C TYR A 85 -23.07 -1.24 7.03
N ASP A 86 -24.02 -0.42 6.57
CA ASP A 86 -25.18 -0.10 7.39
C ASP A 86 -25.94 -1.41 7.67
N SER A 87 -26.01 -1.76 8.95
CA SER A 87 -26.63 -2.99 9.42
C SER A 87 -28.17 -2.89 9.38
N SER A 88 -28.71 -1.68 9.17
CA SER A 88 -30.15 -1.42 9.14
C SER A 88 -30.90 -2.12 7.99
N ILE A 89 -30.20 -2.52 6.92
CA ILE A 89 -30.79 -3.22 5.76
C ILE A 89 -30.99 -4.74 6.01
N ASN A 90 -30.31 -5.34 7.00
CA ASN A 90 -30.37 -6.80 7.22
C ASN A 90 -31.43 -7.24 8.25
N ASN A 91 -32.00 -6.32 9.04
CA ASN A 91 -33.00 -6.67 10.06
C ASN A 91 -34.39 -6.99 9.50
N SER A 92 -34.56 -6.98 8.17
CA SER A 92 -35.84 -7.35 7.54
C SER A 92 -35.88 -8.79 7.00
N LEU A 93 -34.80 -9.57 7.07
CA LEU A 93 -34.72 -10.86 6.36
C LEU A 93 -34.10 -12.07 7.10
N GLU A 94 -33.74 -12.00 8.39
CA GLU A 94 -33.21 -13.17 9.11
C GLU A 94 -34.12 -13.66 10.24
N ASP A 95 -35.24 -14.27 9.84
CA ASP A 95 -35.86 -15.35 10.61
C ASP A 95 -35.17 -16.67 10.22
N LYS A 96 -34.51 -17.28 11.21
CA LYS A 96 -34.06 -18.69 11.29
C LYS A 96 -33.04 -19.18 10.23
N ASN A 97 -31.75 -19.18 10.60
CA ASN A 97 -31.03 -20.45 10.80
C ASN A 97 -29.63 -20.26 11.41
N LYS A 98 -29.38 -21.07 12.44
CA LYS A 98 -28.09 -21.26 13.12
C LYS A 98 -27.13 -22.04 12.22
N ASP A 99 -25.84 -21.89 12.52
CA ASP A 99 -24.73 -22.72 12.08
C ASP A 99 -24.34 -22.63 10.60
N SER A 100 -23.43 -21.70 10.30
CA SER A 100 -22.33 -21.96 9.36
C SER A 100 -21.24 -20.89 9.43
N LYS A 101 -19.99 -21.36 9.43
CA LYS A 101 -18.74 -20.60 9.48
C LYS A 101 -18.76 -19.39 8.56
N LYS A 102 -18.54 -18.20 9.13
CA LYS A 102 -18.40 -16.92 8.42
C LYS A 102 -17.07 -16.89 7.66
N GLN A 103 -17.00 -17.59 6.52
CA GLN A 103 -15.97 -17.35 5.51
C GLN A 103 -16.15 -15.92 5.01
N LYS A 104 -15.31 -15.01 5.49
CA LYS A 104 -15.29 -13.62 5.06
C LYS A 104 -14.69 -13.60 3.66
N SER A 105 -15.52 -13.79 2.64
CA SER A 105 -15.13 -13.59 1.24
C SER A 105 -14.70 -12.14 1.08
N THR A 106 -13.39 -11.92 0.96
CA THR A 106 -12.81 -10.61 0.67
C THR A 106 -13.03 -10.30 -0.81
N SER A 107 -14.29 -10.16 -1.22
CA SER A 107 -14.64 -9.50 -2.47
C SER A 107 -14.26 -8.04 -2.29
N GLN A 108 -13.16 -7.65 -2.92
CA GLN A 108 -12.69 -6.27 -2.99
C GLN A 108 -13.77 -5.48 -3.73
N LYS A 109 -14.62 -4.77 -2.99
CA LYS A 109 -15.71 -3.96 -3.52
C LYS A 109 -15.35 -2.49 -3.36
N THR A 110 -15.54 -1.74 -4.44
CA THR A 110 -15.32 -0.30 -4.49
C THR A 110 -16.24 0.42 -3.49
N PRO A 111 -15.76 1.39 -2.70
CA PRO A 111 -16.60 2.16 -1.79
C PRO A 111 -17.70 2.89 -2.57
N THR A 112 -18.93 2.87 -2.05
CA THR A 112 -20.10 3.54 -2.65
C THR A 112 -19.96 5.06 -2.71
N THR A 113 -19.08 5.63 -1.89
CA THR A 113 -18.78 7.07 -1.83
C THR A 113 -17.57 7.48 -2.67
N LEU A 114 -16.96 6.55 -3.42
CA LEU A 114 -15.81 6.87 -4.27
C LEU A 114 -16.25 7.78 -5.43
N SER A 115 -15.80 9.04 -5.43
CA SER A 115 -15.94 9.97 -6.55
C SER A 115 -14.58 10.16 -7.20
N ASN A 116 -14.48 9.85 -8.50
CA ASN A 116 -13.29 10.09 -9.29
C ASN A 116 -13.37 11.49 -9.90
N PHE A 117 -12.39 12.33 -9.58
CA PHE A 117 -12.21 13.63 -10.21
C PHE A 117 -11.04 13.53 -11.20
N TYR A 118 -11.21 14.09 -12.39
CA TYR A 118 -10.13 14.24 -13.36
C TYR A 118 -10.07 15.70 -13.81
N THR A 119 -8.91 16.11 -14.28
CA THR A 119 -8.67 17.44 -14.86
C THR A 119 -8.07 17.23 -16.22
N TYR A 120 -8.62 17.90 -17.23
CA TYR A 120 -7.98 18.01 -18.53
C TYR A 120 -6.87 19.05 -18.41
N CYS A 121 -5.63 18.65 -18.70
CA CYS A 121 -4.58 19.61 -19.00
C CYS A 121 -4.75 20.00 -20.47
N GLU A 122 -5.09 21.27 -20.74
CA GLU A 122 -4.90 21.85 -22.05
C GLU A 122 -3.41 22.20 -22.24
N GLU A 123 -2.91 22.00 -23.46
CA GLU A 123 -1.51 22.28 -23.86
C GLU A 123 -1.16 23.77 -23.87
#